data_AF-A0A956YC40-F1
#
_entry.id   AF-A0A956YC40-F1
#
_cell.length_a   1.000
_cell.length_b   1.000
_cell.length_c   1.000
_cell.angle_alpha   90.00
_cell.angle_beta   90.00
_cell.angle_gamma   90.00
#
_symmetry.space_group_name_H-M   'P 1'
#
loop_
_entity.id
_entity.type
_entity.pdbx_description
1 polymer ?
#
loop_
_entity_poly.entity_id
_entity_poly.type
_entity_poly.pdbx_seq_one_letter_code
_entity_poly.pdbx_strand_id
1 'polypeptide(L)'
;GRKFEDAIAQCGAPIEDHHSGSDTKWQYLPDGATYDIPFRALLPQKVDGLLVVGRCLSADHDAHASVRSMGQCMAMGQAAGTAAALGLETQSLPREVNISDLQTRLRDLGAVLD
;
A
#
# COMPACT_ATOMS: atom_id res chain seq x y z
N GLY A 1 -0.40 -9.79 -10.14
CA GLY A 1 0.90 -9.08 -10.20
C GLY A 1 1.82 -9.62 -9.12
N ARG A 2 2.82 -8.84 -8.68
CA ARG A 2 3.75 -9.27 -7.62
C ARG A 2 3.02 -9.39 -6.28
N LYS A 3 3.37 -10.43 -5.51
CA LYS A 3 2.91 -10.68 -4.14
C LYS A 3 4.03 -10.39 -3.14
N PHE A 4 3.67 -9.94 -1.95
CA PHE A 4 4.63 -9.52 -0.93
C PHE A 4 4.29 -10.10 0.44
N GLU A 5 5.31 -10.57 1.17
CA GLU A 5 5.14 -11.07 2.55
C GLU A 5 4.65 -9.99 3.51
N ASP A 6 4.93 -8.72 3.21
CA ASP A 6 4.49 -7.55 3.96
C ASP A 6 3.32 -6.81 3.33
N ALA A 7 2.44 -7.51 2.61
CA ALA A 7 1.23 -6.93 2.03
C ALA A 7 0.32 -6.30 3.11
N ILE A 8 -0.16 -5.09 2.85
CA ILE A 8 -1.12 -4.37 3.71
C ILE A 8 -2.41 -3.98 2.99
N ALA A 9 -2.44 -4.13 1.66
CA ALA A 9 -3.60 -3.91 0.82
C ALA A 9 -3.36 -4.59 -0.54
N GLN A 10 -4.46 -4.80 -1.28
CA GLN A 10 -4.41 -5.28 -2.66
C GLN A 10 -4.88 -4.18 -3.63
N CYS A 11 -4.34 -4.20 -4.85
CA CYS A 11 -4.78 -3.34 -5.93
C CYS A 11 -5.15 -4.17 -7.16
N GLY A 12 -6.36 -3.92 -7.67
CA GLY A 12 -6.86 -4.46 -8.94
C GLY A 12 -7.10 -3.39 -10.01
N ALA A 13 -6.67 -2.15 -9.75
CA ALA A 13 -6.87 -1.05 -10.70
C ALA A 13 -5.96 -1.23 -11.93
N PRO A 14 -6.40 -0.79 -13.13
CA PRO A 14 -5.52 -0.73 -14.28
C PRO A 14 -4.38 0.27 -14.06
N ILE A 15 -3.35 0.19 -14.90
CA ILE A 15 -2.39 1.29 -15.07
C ILE A 15 -3.09 2.38 -15.89
N GLU A 16 -3.13 3.59 -15.34
CA GLU A 16 -3.67 4.79 -15.99
C GLU A 16 -2.52 5.75 -16.30
N ASP A 17 -1.82 5.49 -17.42
CA ASP A 17 -0.65 6.27 -17.81
C ASP A 17 -1.08 7.51 -18.60
N HIS A 18 -0.74 8.68 -18.05
CA HIS A 18 -0.99 9.98 -18.65
C HIS A 18 0.33 10.52 -19.19
N HIS A 19 0.53 10.40 -20.50
CA HIS A 19 1.65 11.01 -21.21
C HIS A 19 1.30 12.44 -21.66
N SER A 20 2.26 13.14 -22.27
CA SER A 20 2.12 14.55 -22.68
C SER A 20 1.04 14.82 -23.75
N GLY A 21 0.36 13.77 -24.25
CA GLY A 21 -0.78 13.87 -25.15
C GLY A 21 -2.10 14.07 -24.41
N SER A 22 -3.22 14.09 -25.15
CA SER A 22 -4.57 14.13 -24.57
C SER A 22 -5.16 12.74 -24.31
N ASP A 23 -4.47 11.69 -24.74
CA ASP A 23 -4.86 10.29 -24.62
C ASP A 23 -4.31 9.68 -23.33
N THR A 24 -5.08 8.75 -22.76
CA THR A 24 -4.68 7.96 -21.58
C THR A 24 -4.49 6.52 -22.03
N LYS A 25 -3.33 5.94 -21.73
CA LYS A 25 -3.09 4.53 -22.00
C LYS A 25 -3.53 3.70 -20.80
N TRP A 26 -4.45 2.77 -21.07
CA TRP A 26 -4.97 1.84 -20.07
C TRP A 26 -4.35 0.47 -20.25
N GLN A 27 -3.83 -0.10 -19.16
CA GLN A 27 -3.41 -1.49 -19.12
C GLN A 27 -4.07 -2.20 -17.94
N TYR A 28 -4.96 -3.13 -18.27
CA TYR A 28 -5.72 -3.90 -17.28
C TYR A 28 -4.92 -5.12 -16.83
N LEU A 29 -5.12 -5.49 -15.56
CA LEU A 29 -4.74 -6.80 -15.06
C LEU A 29 -5.68 -7.86 -15.66
N PRO A 30 -5.27 -9.15 -15.69
CA PRO A 30 -6.20 -10.24 -15.96
C PRO A 30 -7.42 -10.19 -15.03
N ASP A 31 -8.57 -10.66 -15.50
CA ASP A 31 -9.81 -10.62 -14.73
C ASP A 31 -9.65 -11.28 -13.35
N GLY A 32 -10.09 -10.56 -12.32
CA GLY A 32 -9.99 -10.99 -10.92
C GLY A 32 -8.57 -10.96 -10.33
N ALA A 33 -7.54 -10.58 -11.10
CA ALA A 33 -6.18 -10.52 -10.59
C ALA A 33 -5.92 -9.22 -9.81
N THR A 34 -5.17 -9.36 -8.72
CA THR A 34 -4.65 -8.25 -7.93
C THR A 34 -3.13 -8.32 -7.81
N TYR A 35 -2.54 -7.24 -7.31
CA TYR A 35 -1.17 -7.21 -6.80
C TYR A 35 -1.15 -6.54 -5.42
N ASP A 36 -0.08 -6.78 -4.68
CA ASP A 36 -0.02 -6.33 -3.29
C ASP A 36 0.66 -4.97 -3.19
N ILE A 37 0.19 -4.17 -2.24
CA ILE A 37 0.85 -2.96 -1.75
C ILE A 37 1.64 -3.38 -0.50
N PRO A 38 2.98 -3.37 -0.51
CA PRO A 38 3.76 -3.78 0.64
C PRO A 38 3.91 -2.65 1.66
N PHE A 39 3.93 -2.96 2.95
CA PHE A 39 4.12 -1.99 4.04
C PHE A 39 5.40 -1.17 3.87
N ARG A 40 6.48 -1.81 3.40
CA ARG A 40 7.76 -1.12 3.16
C ARG A 40 7.67 0.05 2.17
N ALA A 41 6.65 0.09 1.30
CA ALA A 41 6.43 1.21 0.39
C ALA A 41 6.01 2.51 1.11
N LEU A 42 5.58 2.41 2.37
CA LEU A 42 5.16 3.53 3.21
C LEU A 42 6.29 4.08 4.09
N LEU A 43 7.45 3.42 4.12
CA LEU A 43 8.57 3.75 5.01
C LEU A 43 9.62 4.62 4.29
N PRO A 44 9.88 5.85 4.76
CA PRO A 44 11.03 6.63 4.30
C PRO A 44 12.36 5.95 4.66
N GLN A 45 13.33 6.01 3.75
CA GLN A 45 14.64 5.38 3.97
C GLN A 45 15.50 6.08 5.04
N LYS A 46 15.35 7.39 5.19
CA LYS A 46 16.26 8.24 6.00
C LYS A 46 15.63 8.89 7.24
N VAL A 47 14.33 8.68 7.45
CA VAL A 47 13.58 9.32 8.53
C VAL A 47 12.82 8.24 9.29
N ASP A 48 12.96 8.26 10.61
CA ASP A 48 12.28 7.36 11.54
C ASP A 48 11.02 7.99 12.12
N GLY A 49 10.09 7.17 12.59
CA GLY A 49 8.84 7.66 13.19
C GLY A 49 7.85 8.27 12.20
N LEU A 50 8.10 8.16 10.89
CA LEU A 50 7.27 8.75 9.83
C LEU A 50 6.74 7.66 8.89
N LEU A 51 5.45 7.72 8.59
CA LEU A 51 4.80 6.95 7.52
C LEU A 51 4.29 7.90 6.44
N VAL A 52 4.47 7.53 5.18
CA VAL A 52 4.03 8.29 4.01
C VAL A 52 3.03 7.43 3.24
N VAL A 53 1.80 7.91 3.06
CA VAL A 53 0.68 7.10 2.55
C VAL A 53 -0.12 7.79 1.46
N GLY A 54 -0.84 7.00 0.67
CA GLY A 54 -1.65 7.51 -0.43
C GLY A 54 -0.78 7.80 -1.66
N ARG A 55 -1.06 8.92 -2.34
CA ARG A 55 -0.38 9.27 -3.61
C ARG A 55 1.11 9.57 -3.49
N CYS A 56 1.66 9.67 -2.29
CA CYS A 56 3.09 9.88 -2.04
C CYS A 56 3.84 8.59 -1.65
N LEU A 57 3.23 7.42 -1.76
CA LEU A 57 3.92 6.14 -1.55
C LEU A 57 5.12 5.98 -2.51
N SER A 58 6.10 5.17 -2.09
CA SER A 58 7.21 4.77 -2.96
C SER A 58 6.74 3.70 -3.95
N ALA A 59 6.84 3.98 -5.24
CA ALA A 59 6.50 3.07 -6.33
C ALA A 59 7.33 3.39 -7.58
N ASP A 60 7.43 2.44 -8.52
CA ASP A 60 7.82 2.77 -9.89
C ASP A 60 6.67 3.53 -10.60
N HIS A 61 6.97 4.09 -11.78
CA HIS A 61 5.99 4.90 -12.52
C HIS A 61 4.70 4.12 -12.80
N ASP A 62 4.82 2.89 -13.28
CA ASP A 62 3.69 2.06 -13.69
C ASP A 62 2.83 1.64 -12.50
N ALA A 63 3.42 1.20 -11.37
CA ALA A 63 2.65 0.89 -10.19
C ALA A 63 2.01 2.15 -9.60
N HIS A 64 2.70 3.30 -9.62
CA HIS A 64 2.12 4.57 -9.15
C HIS A 64 0.90 4.98 -9.97
N ALA A 65 0.98 4.83 -11.30
CA ALA A 65 -0.12 5.08 -12.23
C ALA A 65 -1.36 4.19 -12.00
N SER A 66 -1.22 3.07 -11.27
CA SER A 66 -2.31 2.16 -10.91
C SER A 66 -2.79 2.30 -9.46
N VAL A 67 -1.86 2.31 -8.49
CA VAL A 67 -2.14 2.19 -7.05
C VAL A 67 -2.67 3.47 -6.40
N ARG A 68 -2.68 4.59 -7.13
CA ARG A 68 -3.06 5.92 -6.63
C ARG A 68 -4.56 6.19 -6.51
N SER A 69 -5.40 5.19 -6.77
CA SER A 69 -6.86 5.28 -6.64
C SER A 69 -7.31 5.49 -5.18
N MET A 70 -8.50 6.07 -4.98
CA MET A 70 -8.98 6.44 -3.64
C MET A 70 -9.12 5.24 -2.69
N GLY A 71 -9.57 4.08 -3.19
CA GLY A 71 -9.70 2.87 -2.38
C GLY A 71 -8.36 2.43 -1.78
N GLN A 72 -7.32 2.43 -2.59
CA GLN A 72 -5.96 2.08 -2.19
C GLN A 72 -5.36 3.13 -1.25
N CYS A 73 -5.65 4.42 -1.48
CA CYS A 73 -5.26 5.48 -0.56
C CYS A 73 -5.90 5.30 0.83
N MET A 74 -7.18 4.96 0.89
CA MET A 74 -7.86 4.67 2.16
C MET A 74 -7.28 3.43 2.83
N ALA A 75 -7.05 2.35 2.08
CA ALA A 75 -6.46 1.13 2.61
C ALA A 75 -5.05 1.35 3.19
N MET A 76 -4.19 2.10 2.48
CA MET A 76 -2.88 2.50 2.99
C MET A 76 -2.99 3.37 4.24
N GLY A 77 -3.95 4.30 4.30
CA GLY A 77 -4.22 5.13 5.47
C GLY A 77 -4.63 4.30 6.69
N GLN A 78 -5.53 3.34 6.51
CA GLN A 78 -5.94 2.40 7.56
C GLN A 78 -4.74 1.58 8.05
N ALA A 79 -3.97 0.99 7.14
CA ALA A 79 -2.76 0.23 7.48
C ALA A 79 -1.74 1.05 8.27
N ALA A 80 -1.47 2.29 7.86
CA ALA A 80 -0.54 3.15 8.58
C ALA A 80 -1.06 3.56 9.97
N GLY A 81 -2.35 3.87 10.10
CA GLY A 81 -2.97 4.16 11.39
C GLY A 81 -2.89 2.98 12.34
N THR A 82 -3.21 1.78 11.86
CA THR A 82 -3.09 0.53 12.63
C THR A 82 -1.65 0.25 13.03
N ALA A 83 -0.69 0.42 12.11
CA ALA A 83 0.73 0.25 12.40
C ALA A 83 1.24 1.25 13.46
N ALA A 84 0.80 2.51 13.39
CA ALA A 84 1.15 3.53 14.38
C ALA A 84 0.58 3.19 15.77
N ALA A 85 -0.68 2.75 15.84
CA ALA A 85 -1.28 2.30 17.10
C ALA A 85 -0.54 1.10 17.69
N LEU A 86 -0.24 0.10 16.86
CA LEU A 86 0.52 -1.08 17.28
C LEU A 86 1.94 -0.71 17.75
N GLY A 87 2.61 0.21 17.06
CA GLY A 87 3.92 0.71 17.47
C GLY A 87 3.89 1.41 18.85
N LEU A 88 2.81 2.12 19.17
CA LEU A 88 2.62 2.69 20.52
C LEU A 88 2.41 1.60 21.58
N GLU A 89 1.66 0.55 21.27
CA GLU A 89 1.42 -0.60 22.17
C GLU A 89 2.72 -1.37 22.47
N THR A 90 3.56 -1.58 21.45
CA THR A 90 4.80 -2.38 21.56
C THR A 90 6.06 -1.55 21.80
N GLN A 91 5.91 -0.22 21.93
CA GLN A 91 7.03 0.73 22.05
C GLN A 91 8.03 0.62 20.88
N SER A 92 7.51 0.43 19.67
CA SER A 92 8.27 0.23 18.43
C SER A 92 8.07 1.41 17.48
N LEU A 93 9.14 1.77 16.76
CA LEU A 93 9.02 2.68 15.61
C LEU A 93 8.26 2.00 14.46
N PRO A 94 7.68 2.77 13.51
CA PRO A 94 6.93 2.17 12.40
C PRO A 94 7.71 1.11 11.61
N ARG A 95 9.03 1.27 11.45
CA ARG A 95 9.88 0.30 10.74
C ARG A 95 10.14 -1.01 11.53
N GLU A 96 9.82 -1.02 12.81
CA GLU A 96 10.03 -2.16 13.74
C GLU A 96 8.73 -2.90 14.02
N VAL A 97 7.59 -2.39 13.51
CA VAL A 97 6.28 -3.02 13.67
C VAL A 97 6.32 -4.44 13.11
N ASN A 98 5.84 -5.40 13.90
CA ASN A 98 5.69 -6.77 13.45
C ASN A 98 4.61 -6.85 12.37
N ILE A 99 5.01 -7.27 11.18
CA ILE A 99 4.14 -7.34 10.00
C ILE A 99 3.00 -8.34 10.18
N SER A 100 3.25 -9.49 10.81
CA SER A 100 2.22 -10.50 11.04
C SER A 100 1.14 -10.00 12.00
N ASP A 101 1.52 -9.26 13.03
CA ASP A 101 0.58 -8.63 13.96
C ASP A 101 -0.24 -7.54 13.25
N LEU A 102 0.41 -6.69 12.45
CA LEU A 102 -0.27 -5.69 11.64
C LEU A 102 -1.29 -6.32 10.68
N GLN A 103 -0.88 -7.35 9.93
CA GLN A 103 -1.76 -8.05 9.00
C GLN A 103 -2.93 -8.73 9.71
N THR A 104 -2.71 -9.28 10.90
CA THR A 104 -3.77 -9.86 11.74
C THR A 104 -4.79 -8.80 12.11
N ARG A 105 -4.34 -7.66 12.66
CA ARG A 105 -5.23 -6.53 13.00
C ARG A 105 -5.99 -6.00 11.78
N LEU A 106 -5.35 -5.95 10.62
CA LEU A 106 -6.01 -5.51 9.39
C LEU A 106 -7.09 -6.50 8.94
N ARG A 107 -6.83 -7.81 8.99
CA ARG A 107 -7.86 -8.83 8.70
C ARG A 107 -9.01 -8.78 9.70
N ASP A 108 -8.75 -8.57 10.98
CA ASP A 108 -9.79 -8.40 12.00
C ASP A 108 -10.68 -7.17 11.72
N LEU A 109 -10.12 -6.13 11.09
CA LEU A 109 -10.83 -4.95 10.62
C LEU A 109 -11.48 -5.14 9.23
N GLY A 110 -11.43 -6.35 8.66
CA GLY A 110 -12.05 -6.71 7.38
C GLY A 110 -11.20 -6.45 6.14
N ALA A 111 -9.90 -6.18 6.27
CA ALA A 111 -9.02 -6.03 5.11
C ALA A 111 -8.81 -7.37 4.38
N VAL A 112 -8.79 -7.32 3.04
CA VAL A 112 -8.49 -8.46 2.18
C VAL A 112 -7.02 -8.41 1.77
N LEU A 113 -6.24 -9.41 2.19
CA LEU A 113 -4.81 -9.50 1.92
C LEU A 113 -4.41 -10.75 1.11
N ASP A 114 -5.33 -11.70 0.94
CA ASP A 114 -5.08 -13.04 0.40
C ASP A 114 -5.85 -13.27 -0.91
#